data_AF-A0A7K7UXV1-F1
#
_entry.id   AF-A0A7K7UXV1-F1
#
_cell.length_a   1.000
_cell.length_b   1.000
_cell.length_c   1.000
_cell.angle_alpha   90.00
_cell.angle_beta   90.00
_cell.angle_gamma   90.00
#
_symmetry.space_group_name_H-M   'P 1'
#
loop_
_entity.id
_entity.type
_entity.pdbx_description
1 polymer ?
#
loop_
_entity_poly.entity_id
_entity_poly.type
_entity_poly.pdbx_seq_one_letter_code
_entity_poly.pdbx_strand_id
1 'polypeptide(L)'
;RPAKYVAIDCEMVGTGPRGKQSELARCTVVNYEGDVVYDKYVRPELPVVDYRTRWSGVTKRHMKSAIPFRTAQAEILKILKDKIVVGHAIHNDFQALKYFHPKDRTRDTSRIPLLNQKAGIPIKANASLKSLAKHLLHKNIQVGCKGHSSVEDAQTTMELYRLVEVEWEEELANSLPPRSPSPVADSAQYLDDRYWPADLNVDNL
;
A
#
# COMPACT_ATOMS: atom_id res chain seq x y z
N ARG A 1 8.77 16.23 5.80
CA ARG A 1 8.09 15.84 4.54
C ARG A 1 8.55 14.46 4.02
N PRO A 2 9.87 14.17 3.89
CA PRO A 2 10.37 12.87 3.38
C PRO A 2 9.87 11.65 4.18
N ALA A 3 9.84 11.76 5.51
CA ALA A 3 9.46 10.64 6.38
C ALA A 3 7.94 10.34 6.39
N LYS A 4 7.09 11.07 5.65
CA LYS A 4 5.63 10.90 5.68
C LYS A 4 5.13 9.92 4.62
N TYR A 5 5.81 9.83 3.48
CA TYR A 5 5.36 9.08 2.31
C TYR A 5 6.27 7.88 2.07
N VAL A 6 5.66 6.76 1.71
CA VAL A 6 6.35 5.57 1.22
C VAL A 6 5.59 5.04 0.01
N ALA A 7 6.28 4.41 -0.93
CA ALA A 7 5.65 3.62 -1.97
C ALA A 7 5.89 2.14 -1.72
N ILE A 8 4.92 1.32 -2.07
CA ILE A 8 4.95 -0.13 -1.93
C ILE A 8 4.59 -0.80 -3.25
N ASP A 9 5.26 -1.91 -3.52
CA ASP A 9 4.87 -2.86 -4.56
C ASP A 9 5.19 -4.29 -4.10
N CYS A 10 4.29 -5.22 -4.42
CA CYS A 10 4.37 -6.61 -4.07
C CYS A 10 4.35 -7.51 -5.31
N GLU A 11 5.20 -8.53 -5.29
CA GLU A 11 5.12 -9.64 -6.24
C GLU A 11 4.37 -10.80 -5.60
N MET A 12 3.41 -11.34 -6.34
CA MET A 12 2.56 -12.45 -5.88
C MET A 12 2.85 -13.74 -6.64
N VAL A 13 2.75 -14.86 -5.92
CA VAL A 13 2.76 -16.22 -6.47
C VAL A 13 1.39 -16.86 -6.31
N GLY A 14 1.15 -17.92 -7.09
CA GLY A 14 -0.07 -18.73 -7.03
C GLY A 14 0.01 -19.86 -6.01
N THR A 15 -0.90 -19.86 -5.05
CA THR A 15 -1.10 -20.92 -4.06
C THR A 15 -2.53 -21.51 -4.15
N GLY A 16 -2.79 -22.53 -3.35
CA GLY A 16 -4.10 -23.19 -3.26
C GLY A 16 -4.51 -23.93 -4.54
N PRO A 17 -5.79 -24.34 -4.66
CA PRO A 17 -6.26 -25.14 -5.80
C PRO A 17 -5.98 -24.45 -7.14
N ARG A 18 -5.18 -25.12 -7.99
CA ARG A 18 -4.74 -24.62 -9.30
C ARG A 18 -3.97 -23.29 -9.27
N GLY A 19 -3.36 -22.91 -8.14
CA GLY A 19 -2.57 -21.68 -8.03
C GLY A 19 -3.39 -20.39 -8.16
N LYS A 20 -4.70 -20.45 -7.92
CA LYS A 20 -5.62 -19.31 -8.10
C LYS A 20 -5.53 -18.27 -6.99
N GLN A 21 -5.04 -18.63 -5.81
CA GLN A 21 -4.87 -17.69 -4.71
C GLN A 21 -3.57 -16.92 -4.92
N SER A 22 -3.63 -15.59 -4.89
CA SER A 22 -2.45 -14.73 -4.96
C SER A 22 -1.90 -14.51 -3.56
N GLU A 23 -0.70 -14.99 -3.28
CA GLU A 23 -0.02 -14.75 -2.00
C GLU A 23 1.30 -14.02 -2.18
N LEU A 24 1.66 -13.20 -1.20
CA LEU A 24 2.85 -12.38 -1.19
C LEU A 24 4.13 -13.24 -1.28
N ALA A 25 5.01 -12.89 -2.22
CA ALA A 25 6.29 -13.57 -2.41
C ALA A 25 7.51 -12.64 -2.45
N ARG A 26 7.31 -11.35 -2.70
CA ARG A 26 8.30 -10.29 -2.51
C ARG A 26 7.57 -9.00 -2.20
N CYS A 27 8.10 -8.19 -1.30
CA CYS A 27 7.59 -6.84 -1.07
C CYS A 27 8.76 -5.88 -1.09
N THR A 28 8.59 -4.79 -1.82
CA THR A 28 9.48 -3.64 -1.76
C THR A 28 8.73 -2.44 -1.19
N VAL A 29 9.39 -1.72 -0.27
CA VAL A 29 8.98 -0.38 0.18
C VAL A 29 10.13 0.58 -0.08
N VAL A 30 9.81 1.73 -0.66
CA VAL A 30 10.75 2.84 -0.89
C VAL A 30 10.32 4.09 -0.14
N ASN A 31 11.28 4.95 0.23
CA ASN A 31 10.99 6.27 0.77
C ASN A 31 10.53 7.24 -0.34
N TYR A 32 10.30 8.50 0.03
CA TYR A 32 9.89 9.56 -0.89
C TYR A 32 10.92 9.85 -2.01
N GLU A 33 12.21 9.73 -1.70
CA GLU A 33 13.30 9.93 -2.63
C GLU A 33 13.47 8.76 -3.62
N GLY A 34 12.89 7.60 -3.32
CA GLY A 34 13.00 6.36 -4.10
C GLY A 34 14.05 5.37 -3.58
N ASP A 35 14.68 5.65 -2.43
CA ASP A 35 15.59 4.72 -1.79
C ASP A 35 14.83 3.54 -1.18
N VAL A 36 15.36 2.34 -1.38
CA VAL A 36 14.80 1.10 -0.84
C VAL A 36 14.96 1.08 0.69
N VAL A 37 13.82 1.04 1.40
CA VAL A 37 13.79 0.90 2.86
C VAL A 37 13.46 -0.53 3.29
N TYR A 38 12.86 -1.31 2.40
CA TYR A 38 12.58 -2.73 2.59
C TYR A 38 12.52 -3.41 1.23
N ASP A 39 13.25 -4.51 1.04
CA ASP A 39 13.10 -5.40 -0.11
C ASP A 39 13.43 -6.82 0.35
N LYS A 40 12.41 -7.67 0.47
CA LYS A 40 12.59 -9.05 0.91
C LYS A 40 11.68 -10.00 0.15
N TYR A 41 12.23 -11.17 -0.17
CA TYR A 41 11.42 -12.32 -0.56
C TYR A 41 10.71 -12.90 0.65
N VAL A 42 9.45 -13.26 0.45
CA VAL A 42 8.53 -13.73 1.47
C VAL A 42 8.08 -15.14 1.12
N ARG A 43 8.09 -16.04 2.10
CA ARG A 43 7.55 -17.38 1.95
C ARG A 43 6.05 -17.34 2.29
N PRO A 44 5.15 -17.63 1.32
CA PRO A 44 3.72 -17.72 1.56
C PRO A 44 3.36 -18.73 2.65
N GLU A 45 2.15 -18.62 3.21
CA GLU A 45 1.69 -19.56 4.23
C GLU A 45 1.29 -20.91 3.61
N LEU A 46 0.79 -20.89 2.37
CA LEU A 46 0.47 -22.09 1.61
C LEU A 46 1.60 -22.48 0.63
N PRO A 47 1.69 -23.77 0.26
CA PRO A 47 2.63 -24.21 -0.76
C PRO A 47 2.41 -23.48 -2.10
N VAL A 48 3.52 -23.04 -2.70
CA VAL A 48 3.52 -22.42 -4.03
C VAL A 48 3.23 -23.48 -5.09
N VAL A 49 2.18 -23.26 -5.87
CA VAL A 49 1.78 -24.09 -7.02
C VAL A 49 2.30 -23.49 -8.33
N ASP A 50 2.28 -22.16 -8.45
CA ASP A 50 2.78 -21.44 -9.61
C ASP A 50 3.55 -20.19 -9.17
N TYR A 51 4.80 -20.06 -9.60
CA TYR A 51 5.61 -18.89 -9.28
C TYR A 51 5.21 -17.64 -10.06
N ARG A 52 4.46 -17.79 -11.16
CA ARG A 52 4.08 -16.69 -12.05
C ARG A 52 5.28 -15.87 -12.51
N THR A 53 6.45 -16.52 -12.68
CA THR A 53 7.76 -15.85 -12.87
C THR A 53 7.77 -14.86 -14.02
N ARG A 54 6.99 -15.11 -15.09
CA ARG A 54 6.84 -14.18 -16.22
C ARG A 54 6.33 -12.80 -15.79
N TRP A 55 5.54 -12.74 -14.73
CA TRP A 55 5.00 -11.50 -14.15
C TRP A 55 5.75 -11.14 -12.88
N SER A 56 5.92 -12.06 -11.94
CA SER A 56 6.44 -11.77 -10.59
C SER A 56 7.96 -11.62 -10.50
N GLY A 57 8.69 -12.17 -11.47
CA GLY A 57 10.13 -12.39 -11.39
C GLY A 57 10.59 -13.32 -10.25
N VAL A 58 9.65 -13.89 -9.48
CA VAL A 58 9.95 -14.79 -8.37
C VAL A 58 10.24 -16.19 -8.91
N THR A 59 11.24 -16.86 -8.33
CA THR A 59 11.62 -18.23 -8.67
C THR A 59 11.70 -19.09 -7.42
N LYS A 60 11.71 -20.42 -7.59
CA LYS A 60 11.95 -21.38 -6.50
C LYS A 60 13.27 -21.13 -5.76
N ARG A 61 14.28 -20.57 -6.44
CA ARG A 61 15.56 -20.24 -5.80
C ARG A 61 15.41 -19.13 -4.76
N HIS A 62 14.58 -18.12 -5.04
CA HIS A 62 14.32 -17.01 -4.11
C HIS A 62 13.68 -17.50 -2.81
N MET A 63 12.88 -18.58 -2.86
CA MET A 63 12.25 -19.16 -1.66
C MET A 63 13.23 -19.80 -0.67
N LYS A 64 14.47 -20.10 -1.09
CA LYS A 64 15.48 -20.70 -0.20
C LYS A 64 15.92 -19.75 0.91
N SER A 65 15.89 -18.45 0.65
CA SER A 65 16.27 -17.39 1.59
C SER A 65 15.10 -16.48 1.97
N ALA A 66 13.87 -16.86 1.59
CA ALA A 66 12.68 -16.06 1.87
C ALA A 66 12.30 -16.15 3.35
N ILE A 67 11.92 -15.02 3.93
CA ILE A 67 11.48 -14.96 5.34
C ILE A 67 10.01 -15.38 5.46
N PRO A 68 9.55 -15.91 6.62
CA PRO A 68 8.15 -16.27 6.81
C PRO A 68 7.20 -15.07 6.64
N PHE A 69 6.03 -15.31 6.05
CA PHE A 69 4.99 -14.29 5.84
C PHE A 69 4.71 -13.43 7.08
N ARG A 70 4.53 -14.05 8.25
CA ARG A 70 4.22 -13.32 9.49
C ARG A 70 5.32 -12.36 9.93
N THR A 71 6.59 -12.76 9.76
CA THR A 71 7.74 -11.89 10.03
C THR A 71 7.75 -10.70 9.06
N ALA A 72 7.62 -10.98 7.76
CA ALA A 72 7.58 -9.94 6.73
C ALA A 72 6.43 -8.96 6.96
N GLN A 73 5.24 -9.48 7.22
CA GLN A 73 4.03 -8.68 7.50
C GLN A 73 4.27 -7.74 8.68
N ALA A 74 4.78 -8.24 9.80
CA ALA A 74 5.06 -7.41 10.98
C ALA A 74 6.08 -6.29 10.68
N GLU A 75 7.15 -6.61 9.95
CA GLU A 75 8.17 -5.64 9.54
C GLU A 75 7.59 -4.57 8.60
N ILE A 76 6.83 -4.98 7.58
CA ILE A 76 6.20 -4.07 6.62
C ILE A 76 5.19 -3.17 7.32
N LEU A 77 4.29 -3.71 8.14
CA LEU A 77 3.27 -2.91 8.83
C LEU A 77 3.89 -1.91 9.82
N LYS A 78 5.04 -2.23 10.42
CA LYS A 78 5.80 -1.28 11.23
C LYS A 78 6.29 -0.09 10.40
N ILE A 79 6.71 -0.32 9.15
CA ILE A 79 7.14 0.74 8.22
C ILE A 79 5.94 1.58 7.77
N LEU A 80 4.82 0.94 7.42
CA LEU A 80 3.62 1.62 6.92
C LEU A 80 2.87 2.40 8.02
N LYS A 81 3.16 2.11 9.29
CA LYS A 81 2.51 2.79 10.42
C LYS A 81 2.70 4.30 10.34
N ASP A 82 1.58 5.01 10.42
CA ASP A 82 1.50 6.47 10.35
C ASP A 82 2.07 7.11 9.08
N LYS A 83 2.20 6.32 8.00
CA LYS A 83 2.58 6.81 6.68
C LYS A 83 1.38 7.06 5.80
N ILE A 84 1.61 7.88 4.79
CA ILE A 84 0.84 7.85 3.56
C ILE A 84 1.50 6.83 2.63
N VAL A 85 0.71 5.87 2.16
CA VAL A 85 1.19 4.79 1.30
C VAL A 85 0.73 5.02 -0.12
N VAL A 86 1.71 5.10 -1.02
CA VAL A 86 1.52 5.23 -2.46
C VAL A 86 1.69 3.85 -3.11
N GLY A 87 0.84 3.52 -4.08
CA GLY A 87 0.91 2.27 -4.83
C GLY A 87 0.27 2.40 -6.20
N HIS A 88 0.34 1.34 -7.01
CA HIS A 88 -0.33 1.25 -8.30
C HIS A 88 -1.24 0.04 -8.33
N ALA A 89 -2.56 0.24 -8.34
CA ALA A 89 -3.55 -0.80 -8.08
C ALA A 89 -3.33 -1.47 -6.70
N ILE A 90 -3.02 -0.63 -5.70
CA ILE A 90 -2.50 -1.00 -4.37
C ILE A 90 -3.39 -1.94 -3.55
N HIS A 91 -4.67 -2.06 -3.92
CA HIS A 91 -5.58 -3.00 -3.29
C HIS A 91 -5.10 -4.46 -3.41
N ASN A 92 -4.37 -4.80 -4.49
CA ASN A 92 -3.78 -6.12 -4.67
C ASN A 92 -2.69 -6.39 -3.63
N ASP A 93 -1.82 -5.42 -3.38
CA ASP A 93 -0.75 -5.46 -2.38
C ASP A 93 -1.31 -5.61 -0.98
N PHE A 94 -2.31 -4.80 -0.63
CA PHE A 94 -2.98 -4.86 0.67
C PHE A 94 -3.71 -6.18 0.89
N GLN A 95 -4.33 -6.74 -0.15
CA GLN A 95 -4.94 -8.07 -0.08
C GLN A 95 -3.88 -9.16 0.15
N ALA A 96 -2.75 -9.12 -0.57
CA ALA A 96 -1.65 -10.06 -0.41
C ALA A 96 -1.00 -9.95 0.99
N LEU A 97 -0.92 -8.73 1.53
CA LEU A 97 -0.47 -8.44 2.88
C LEU A 97 -1.49 -8.76 3.97
N LYS A 98 -2.73 -9.13 3.61
CA LYS A 98 -3.85 -9.32 4.56
C LYS A 98 -4.01 -8.11 5.50
N TYR A 99 -3.95 -6.91 4.93
CA TYR A 99 -3.92 -5.64 5.65
C TYR A 99 -4.92 -4.63 5.08
N PHE A 100 -5.46 -3.78 5.95
CA PHE A 100 -6.31 -2.66 5.57
C PHE A 100 -5.61 -1.36 5.98
N HIS A 101 -5.13 -0.61 4.99
CA HIS A 101 -4.59 0.72 5.23
C HIS A 101 -5.71 1.77 5.24
N PRO A 102 -5.64 2.83 6.09
CA PRO A 102 -6.62 3.90 6.08
C PRO A 102 -6.75 4.54 4.70
N LYS A 103 -8.00 4.73 4.23
CA LYS A 103 -8.27 5.25 2.89
C LYS A 103 -7.76 6.68 2.71
N ASP A 104 -7.90 7.51 3.73
CA ASP A 104 -7.37 8.88 3.79
C ASP A 104 -5.83 8.94 3.74
N ARG A 105 -5.17 7.80 3.99
CA ARG A 105 -3.71 7.63 3.92
C ARG A 105 -3.24 6.81 2.73
N THR A 106 -4.12 6.47 1.79
CA THR A 106 -3.79 5.67 0.59
C THR A 106 -3.80 6.52 -0.68
N ARG A 107 -2.73 6.45 -1.49
CA ARG A 107 -2.64 7.10 -2.82
C ARG A 107 -2.46 6.01 -3.89
N ASP A 108 -3.53 5.72 -4.62
CA ASP A 108 -3.49 4.74 -5.73
C ASP A 108 -3.32 5.45 -7.08
N THR A 109 -2.11 5.36 -7.64
CA THR A 109 -1.74 6.02 -8.90
C THR A 109 -2.47 5.44 -10.12
N SER A 110 -3.07 4.24 -10.02
CA SER A 110 -3.84 3.66 -11.12
C SER A 110 -5.23 4.29 -11.30
N ARG A 111 -5.72 5.02 -10.29
CA ARG A 111 -7.10 5.53 -10.22
C ARG A 111 -7.22 7.05 -10.24
N ILE A 112 -6.10 7.78 -10.27
CA ILE A 112 -6.10 9.24 -10.16
C ILE A 112 -6.25 9.91 -11.54
N PRO A 113 -7.29 10.75 -11.75
CA PRO A 113 -7.50 11.49 -12.99
C PRO A 113 -6.32 12.36 -13.43
N LEU A 114 -5.61 12.97 -12.47
CA LEU A 114 -4.51 13.90 -12.74
C LEU A 114 -3.38 13.27 -13.56
N LEU A 115 -3.01 12.01 -13.27
CA LEU A 115 -1.97 11.32 -14.03
C LEU A 115 -2.43 11.02 -15.46
N ASN A 116 -3.68 10.57 -15.63
CA ASN A 116 -4.24 10.33 -16.96
C ASN A 116 -4.28 11.61 -17.79
N GLN A 117 -4.71 12.73 -17.20
CA GLN A 117 -4.75 14.03 -17.86
C GLN A 117 -3.36 14.48 -18.29
N LYS A 118 -2.36 14.44 -17.40
CA LYS A 118 -0.97 14.80 -17.73
C LYS A 118 -0.39 13.86 -18.82
N ALA A 119 -0.80 12.59 -18.84
CA ALA A 119 -0.32 11.60 -19.80
C ALA A 119 -1.03 11.65 -21.17
N GLY A 120 -2.08 12.47 -21.31
CA GLY A 120 -2.92 12.48 -22.52
C GLY A 120 -3.75 11.19 -22.70
N ILE A 121 -4.02 10.47 -21.61
CA ILE A 121 -4.82 9.24 -21.57
C ILE A 121 -6.26 9.60 -21.17
N PRO A 122 -7.31 8.90 -21.66
CA PRO A 122 -8.67 9.13 -21.22
C PRO A 122 -8.80 9.10 -19.70
N ILE A 123 -9.40 10.14 -19.12
CA ILE A 123 -9.44 10.38 -17.66
C ILE A 123 -9.96 9.17 -16.86
N LYS A 124 -10.98 8.46 -17.39
CA LYS A 124 -11.62 7.30 -16.74
C LYS A 124 -10.95 5.95 -17.06
N ALA A 125 -9.87 5.93 -17.83
CA ALA A 125 -9.18 4.69 -18.16
C ALA A 125 -8.29 4.22 -16.99
N ASN A 126 -8.20 2.91 -16.81
CA ASN A 126 -7.19 2.32 -15.93
C ASN A 126 -5.87 2.26 -16.71
N ALA A 127 -5.01 3.27 -16.53
CA ALA A 127 -3.69 3.28 -17.15
C ALA A 127 -2.77 2.33 -16.39
N SER A 128 -2.04 1.48 -17.13
CA SER A 128 -1.00 0.64 -16.52
C SER A 128 0.19 1.49 -16.07
N LEU A 129 0.90 1.03 -15.04
CA LEU A 129 2.14 1.65 -14.58
C LEU A 129 3.12 1.87 -15.74
N LYS A 130 3.28 0.86 -16.59
CA LYS A 130 4.11 0.92 -17.80
C LYS A 130 3.69 2.02 -18.77
N SER A 131 2.38 2.22 -18.96
CA SER A 131 1.87 3.30 -19.81
C SER A 131 2.21 4.66 -19.20
N LEU A 132 1.90 4.87 -17.93
CA LEU A 132 2.18 6.14 -17.24
C LEU A 132 3.67 6.46 -17.20
N ALA A 133 4.51 5.47 -16.86
CA ALA A 133 5.96 5.61 -16.85
C ALA A 133 6.51 6.03 -18.22
N LYS A 134 5.98 5.46 -19.31
CA LYS A 134 6.39 5.82 -20.66
C LYS A 134 5.98 7.26 -21.03
N HIS A 135 4.74 7.65 -20.74
CA HIS A 135 4.22 8.96 -21.16
C HIS A 135 4.74 10.11 -20.30
N LEU A 136 4.91 9.89 -18.99
CA LEU A 136 5.20 10.96 -18.03
C LEU A 136 6.66 11.00 -17.58
N LEU A 137 7.32 9.84 -17.49
CA LEU A 137 8.69 9.73 -17.00
C LEU A 137 9.69 9.40 -18.12
N HIS A 138 9.21 9.15 -19.33
CA HIS A 138 10.00 8.68 -20.46
C HIS A 138 10.80 7.40 -20.17
N LYS A 139 10.28 6.55 -19.28
CA LYS A 139 10.90 5.28 -18.86
C LYS A 139 10.23 4.07 -19.50
N ASN A 140 11.02 3.09 -19.91
CA ASN A 140 10.54 1.77 -20.31
C ASN A 140 10.81 0.78 -19.17
N ILE A 141 9.78 0.57 -18.33
CA ILE A 141 9.83 -0.37 -17.21
C ILE A 141 9.28 -1.75 -17.61
N GLN A 142 9.49 -2.76 -16.75
CA GLN A 142 8.98 -4.12 -16.95
C GLN A 142 9.41 -4.67 -18.32
N VAL A 143 10.68 -4.46 -18.66
CA VAL A 143 11.30 -4.90 -19.91
C VAL A 143 12.02 -6.23 -19.71
N GLY A 144 11.96 -7.08 -20.73
CA GLY A 144 12.65 -8.38 -20.74
C GLY A 144 11.77 -9.57 -20.33
N CYS A 145 12.42 -10.72 -20.14
CA CYS A 145 11.76 -12.02 -19.90
C CYS A 145 11.85 -12.51 -18.45
N LYS A 146 12.46 -11.72 -17.55
CA LYS A 146 12.74 -12.11 -16.16
C LYS A 146 11.58 -11.81 -15.19
N GLY A 147 10.45 -11.30 -15.68
CA GLY A 147 9.36 -10.79 -14.85
C GLY A 147 9.60 -9.36 -14.39
N HIS A 148 8.66 -8.85 -13.59
CA HIS A 148 8.70 -7.51 -13.03
C HIS A 148 9.66 -7.46 -11.84
N SER A 149 9.98 -6.23 -11.44
CA SER A 149 10.76 -5.95 -10.26
C SER A 149 9.99 -4.97 -9.40
N SER A 150 9.45 -5.45 -8.28
CA SER A 150 8.84 -4.56 -7.27
C SER A 150 9.69 -3.35 -6.86
N VAL A 151 11.01 -3.41 -6.96
CA VAL A 151 11.86 -2.22 -6.75
C VAL A 151 11.65 -1.17 -7.84
N GLU A 152 11.69 -1.58 -9.11
CA GLU A 152 11.45 -0.67 -10.24
C GLU A 152 10.02 -0.10 -10.17
N ASP A 153 9.04 -0.96 -9.85
CA ASP A 153 7.63 -0.59 -9.82
C ASP A 153 7.29 0.34 -8.65
N ALA A 154 7.82 0.10 -7.45
CA ALA A 154 7.64 0.98 -6.29
C ALA A 154 8.32 2.35 -6.48
N GLN A 155 9.53 2.37 -7.05
CA GLN A 155 10.24 3.61 -7.38
C GLN A 155 9.46 4.43 -8.41
N THR A 156 9.05 3.78 -9.51
CA THR A 156 8.29 4.43 -10.57
C THR A 156 6.97 4.97 -10.06
N THR A 157 6.30 4.23 -9.17
CA THR A 157 5.07 4.67 -8.52
C THR A 157 5.27 5.93 -7.68
N MET A 158 6.35 5.99 -6.89
CA MET A 158 6.68 7.20 -6.11
C MET A 158 6.99 8.39 -7.02
N GLU A 159 7.74 8.18 -8.10
CA GLU A 159 8.03 9.23 -9.08
C GLU A 159 6.77 9.78 -9.74
N LEU A 160 5.83 8.91 -10.15
CA LEU A 160 4.55 9.32 -10.68
C LEU A 160 3.75 10.13 -9.68
N TYR A 161 3.69 9.69 -8.41
CA TYR A 161 2.99 10.44 -7.37
C TYR A 161 3.57 11.85 -7.21
N ARG A 162 4.89 12.00 -7.21
CA ARG A 162 5.57 13.30 -7.08
C ARG A 162 5.24 14.28 -8.20
N LEU A 163 4.85 13.82 -9.39
CA LEU A 163 4.40 14.68 -10.49
C LEU A 163 3.05 15.36 -10.23
N VAL A 164 2.25 14.82 -9.32
CA VAL A 164 0.89 15.27 -9.01
C VAL A 164 0.68 15.53 -7.52
N GLU A 165 1.71 15.43 -6.70
CA GLU A 165 1.61 15.50 -5.23
C GLU A 165 0.92 16.78 -4.78
N VAL A 166 1.35 17.93 -5.32
CA VAL A 166 0.84 19.24 -4.91
C VAL A 166 -0.65 19.32 -5.22
N GLU A 167 -1.04 19.11 -6.48
CA GLU A 167 -2.44 19.20 -6.89
C GLU A 167 -3.31 18.15 -6.16
N TRP A 168 -2.82 16.92 -6.00
CA TRP A 168 -3.58 15.85 -5.34
C TRP A 168 -3.79 16.14 -3.86
N GLU A 169 -2.77 16.54 -3.12
CA GLU A 169 -2.91 16.80 -1.68
C GLU A 169 -3.77 18.05 -1.40
N GLU A 170 -3.77 19.04 -2.29
CA GLU A 170 -4.67 20.20 -2.24
C GLU A 170 -6.14 19.79 -2.49
N GLU A 171 -6.42 18.98 -3.51
CA GLU A 171 -7.76 18.44 -3.78
C GLU A 171 -8.30 17.63 -2.59
N LEU A 172 -7.44 16.83 -1.95
CA LEU A 172 -7.81 16.09 -0.74
C LEU A 172 -8.09 17.01 0.45
N ALA A 173 -7.28 18.05 0.65
CA ALA A 173 -7.49 19.01 1.74
C ALA A 173 -8.81 19.78 1.56
N ASN A 174 -9.15 20.13 0.32
CA ASN A 174 -10.36 20.89 -0.01
C ASN A 174 -11.64 20.04 -0.01
N SER A 175 -11.54 18.71 -0.18
CA SER A 175 -12.68 17.80 -0.18
C SER A 175 -13.05 17.27 1.20
N LEU A 176 -12.19 17.46 2.21
CA LEU A 176 -12.49 17.10 3.59
C LEU A 176 -13.36 18.18 4.24
N PRO A 177 -14.43 17.81 4.98
CA PRO A 177 -15.14 18.78 5.80
C PRO A 177 -14.18 19.39 6.83
N PRO A 178 -14.38 20.65 7.25
CA PRO A 178 -13.52 21.30 8.24
C PRO A 178 -13.42 20.42 9.48
N ARG A 179 -12.18 20.11 9.89
CA ARG A 179 -11.90 19.30 11.07
C ARG A 179 -12.58 19.97 12.26
N SER A 180 -13.55 19.31 12.88
CA SER A 180 -14.05 19.75 14.18
C SER A 180 -12.85 19.81 15.13
N PRO A 181 -12.67 20.91 15.89
CA PRO A 181 -11.60 20.98 16.86
C PRO A 181 -11.73 19.77 17.77
N SER A 182 -10.66 18.98 17.86
CA SER A 182 -10.61 17.90 18.84
C SER A 182 -10.88 18.52 20.20
N PRO A 183 -11.82 18.00 21.01
CA PRO A 183 -11.99 18.51 22.35
C PRO A 183 -10.65 18.32 23.04
N VAL A 184 -10.03 19.44 23.40
CA VAL A 184 -8.93 19.46 24.36
C VAL A 184 -9.47 18.68 25.55
N ALA A 185 -8.84 17.54 25.85
CA ALA A 185 -9.24 16.73 26.99
C ALA A 185 -8.98 17.55 28.25
N ASP A 186 -9.97 18.33 28.67
CA ASP A 186 -10.01 18.90 30.00
C ASP A 186 -10.44 17.76 30.92
N SER A 187 -9.46 17.18 31.61
CA SER A 187 -9.57 16.00 32.46
C SER A 187 -10.46 16.20 33.71
N ALA A 188 -11.29 17.24 33.74
CA ALA A 188 -12.14 17.60 34.87
C ALA A 188 -13.62 17.17 34.71
N GLN A 189 -14.06 16.70 33.54
CA GLN A 189 -15.47 16.33 33.30
C GLN A 189 -15.80 14.84 33.52
N TYR A 190 -14.83 14.02 33.93
CA TYR A 190 -14.99 12.56 34.13
C TYR A 190 -15.47 12.17 35.55
N LEU A 191 -16.10 13.09 36.27
CA LEU A 191 -16.65 12.88 37.63
C LEU A 191 -18.13 13.28 37.74
N ASP A 192 -18.84 13.36 36.62
CA ASP A 192 -20.28 13.60 36.64
C ASP A 192 -21.00 12.25 36.57
N ASP A 193 -21.47 11.76 37.72
CA ASP A 193 -22.13 10.46 37.96
C ASP A 193 -23.46 10.28 37.20
N ARG A 194 -23.75 11.13 36.21
CA ARG A 194 -25.00 11.16 35.43
C ARG A 194 -25.05 10.15 34.29
N TYR A 195 -24.06 9.26 34.19
CA TYR A 195 -23.97 8.23 33.13
C TYR A 195 -23.78 6.81 33.66
N TRP A 196 -24.14 6.53 34.92
CA TRP A 196 -24.27 5.17 35.42
C TRP A 196 -25.75 4.73 35.40
N PRO A 197 -26.12 3.60 34.78
CA PRO A 197 -27.46 3.03 34.89
C PRO A 197 -27.74 2.67 36.36
N ALA A 198 -28.86 3.13 36.91
CA ALA A 198 -29.24 2.88 38.31
C ALA A 198 -29.57 1.40 38.63
N ASP A 199 -29.52 0.51 37.64
CA ASP A 199 -30.09 -0.84 37.73
C ASP A 199 -29.04 -1.95 37.99
N LEU A 200 -27.85 -1.59 38.47
CA LEU A 200 -26.81 -2.55 38.88
C LEU A 200 -26.48 -2.48 40.38
N ASN A 201 -27.48 -2.21 41.20
CA ASN A 201 -27.42 -2.58 42.63
C ASN A 201 -28.08 -3.95 42.81
N VAL A 202 -27.29 -5.00 42.63
CA VAL A 202 -27.64 -6.33 43.12
C VAL A 202 -26.68 -6.65 44.26
N ASP A 203 -27.12 -6.36 45.48
CA ASP A 203 -26.59 -6.98 46.69
C ASP A 203 -27.77 -7.42 47.58
N ASN A 204 -27.83 -8.76 47.75
CA ASN A 204 -28.34 -9.52 48.90
C ASN A 204 -29.85 -9.57 49.21
N LEU A 205 -30.46 -10.70 48.83
CA LEU A 205 -31.09 -11.65 49.77
C LEU A 205 -30.67 -13.08 49.41
#